data_AF-A0A8H6I4S1-F1
#
_entry.id   AF-A0A8H6I4S1-F1
#
_cell.length_a   1.000
_cell.length_b   1.000
_cell.length_c   1.000
_cell.angle_alpha   90.00
_cell.angle_beta   90.00
_cell.angle_gamma   90.00
#
_symmetry.space_group_name_H-M   'P 1'
#
loop_
_entity.id
_entity.type
_entity.pdbx_description
1 polymer ?
#
loop_
_entity_poly.entity_id
_entity_poly.type
_entity_poly.pdbx_seq_one_letter_code
_entity_poly.pdbx_strand_id
1 'polypeptide(L)'
;MLLHCASGRHTTMLAAAAARSATRTVTVSARRHMSVRPEEPKPKPSSTDTNALNQPPVPRKKVCLGLPSTTQLTLDEMIHHSRAVTRGTTHPLLVADMPFGSYQVSSERALLNALRLIKEAHVEAVKLEGGAEIAPTVRRLVDAGIPVMAHIGLQPQKHTSLSGYKVQGRSVESARRLIHDALALEEAGAFSTVVEAVPRELGKYVTEQLKIPTIGIGAGPWTSGQVLVLNDLLGTWSGHKAKFVRRFANLKDVRDAGIHKYAEAVRDQSFPDPETESYTIDPRVWERFLEAEQKDGRGI
;
A
#
# COMPACT_ATOMS: atom_id res chain seq x y z
N MET A 1 5.42 -14.02 -2.43
CA MET A 1 5.74 -14.22 -1.01
C MET A 1 4.97 -13.18 -0.21
N LEU A 2 4.08 -13.60 0.69
CA LEU A 2 3.33 -12.70 1.58
C LEU A 2 4.13 -12.57 2.87
N LEU A 3 4.82 -11.43 3.08
CA LEU A 3 5.35 -11.15 4.41
C LEU A 3 4.20 -10.74 5.31
N HIS A 4 3.73 -11.71 6.10
CA HIS A 4 2.94 -11.43 7.28
C HIS A 4 3.93 -11.29 8.44
N CYS A 5 4.32 -10.06 8.76
CA CYS A 5 5.03 -9.82 10.02
C CYS A 5 3.95 -9.86 11.11
N ALA A 6 3.88 -10.97 11.84
CA ALA A 6 3.10 -11.13 13.05
C ALA A 6 3.69 -10.24 14.16
N SER A 7 3.46 -8.93 14.06
CA SER A 7 3.55 -7.99 15.16
C SER A 7 2.51 -6.91 14.88
N GLY A 8 1.52 -6.79 15.76
CA GLY A 8 0.22 -6.15 15.52
C GLY A 8 0.19 -4.64 15.25
N ARG A 9 1.19 -4.04 14.57
CA ARG A 9 1.16 -2.62 14.15
C ARG A 9 1.75 -2.31 12.77
N HIS A 10 2.31 -3.28 12.03
CA HIS A 10 2.97 -2.97 10.75
C HIS A 10 2.66 -4.02 9.67
N THR A 11 1.57 -3.84 8.94
CA THR A 11 1.45 -4.43 7.59
C THR A 11 2.32 -3.60 6.66
N THR A 12 3.07 -4.19 5.74
CA THR A 12 3.88 -3.45 4.75
C THR A 12 3.08 -3.25 3.47
N MET A 13 3.11 -2.05 2.87
CA MET A 13 2.33 -1.78 1.67
C MET A 13 3.05 -2.32 0.44
N LEU A 14 2.77 -3.57 0.10
CA LEU A 14 3.09 -4.11 -1.22
C LEU A 14 1.98 -3.75 -2.20
N ALA A 15 2.38 -3.38 -3.41
CA ALA A 15 1.55 -3.54 -4.59
C ALA A 15 2.06 -4.76 -5.35
N ALA A 16 1.15 -5.65 -5.73
CA ALA A 16 1.49 -6.82 -6.54
C ALA A 16 1.43 -6.39 -8.01
N ALA A 17 2.57 -6.40 -8.69
CA ALA A 17 2.63 -6.18 -10.13
C ALA A 17 2.76 -7.53 -10.84
N ALA A 18 1.93 -7.75 -11.86
CA ALA A 18 2.00 -8.91 -12.73
C ALA A 18 2.19 -8.44 -14.17
N ALA A 19 3.33 -8.75 -14.76
CA ALA A 19 3.57 -8.58 -16.18
C ALA A 19 2.99 -9.79 -16.95
N ARG A 20 2.64 -9.59 -18.23
CA ARG A 20 2.26 -10.69 -19.13
C ARG A 20 3.45 -11.58 -19.52
N SER A 21 4.68 -11.07 -19.41
CA SER A 21 5.92 -11.84 -19.48
C SER A 21 6.38 -12.23 -18.06
N ALA A 22 7.21 -13.27 -17.94
CA ALA A 22 7.54 -13.97 -16.68
C ALA A 22 8.26 -13.14 -15.59
N THR A 23 8.52 -11.85 -15.80
CA THR A 23 9.18 -10.99 -14.82
C THR A 23 8.22 -10.62 -13.68
N ARG A 24 8.53 -11.09 -12.47
CA ARG A 24 7.78 -10.77 -11.25
C ARG A 24 8.38 -9.53 -10.59
N THR A 25 7.61 -8.45 -10.53
CA THR A 25 8.01 -7.18 -9.88
C THR A 25 7.21 -6.97 -8.60
N VAL A 26 7.86 -6.48 -7.56
CA VAL A 26 7.21 -6.04 -6.32
C VAL A 26 7.40 -4.53 -6.18
N THR A 27 6.34 -3.82 -5.82
CA THR A 27 6.43 -2.36 -5.59
C THR A 27 6.05 -2.06 -4.15
N VAL A 28 6.88 -1.27 -3.45
CA VAL A 28 6.52 -0.65 -2.17
C VAL A 28 5.97 0.73 -2.48
N SER A 29 4.68 0.91 -2.23
CA SER A 29 3.98 2.12 -2.65
C SER A 29 3.34 2.84 -1.49
N ALA A 30 3.22 4.17 -1.59
CA ALA A 30 2.54 5.00 -0.61
C ALA A 30 1.02 5.07 -0.86
N ARG A 31 0.41 4.07 -1.50
CA ARG A 31 -0.98 4.15 -2.01
C ARG A 31 -2.07 4.12 -0.93
N ARG A 32 -3.10 4.92 -1.16
CA ARG A 32 -4.33 4.87 -0.37
C ARG A 32 -5.32 3.89 -0.99
N HIS A 33 -6.17 3.26 -0.18
CA HIS A 33 -7.42 2.66 -0.70
C HIS A 33 -8.27 3.73 -1.39
N MET A 34 -8.45 3.54 -2.69
CA MET A 34 -9.21 4.47 -3.50
C MET A 34 -10.69 4.13 -3.42
N SER A 35 -11.50 5.15 -3.14
CA SER A 35 -12.95 5.13 -3.28
C SER A 35 -13.27 6.26 -4.23
N VAL A 36 -13.51 5.94 -5.50
CA VAL A 36 -14.04 6.92 -6.46
C VAL A 36 -15.49 7.15 -6.05
N ARG A 37 -15.82 8.31 -5.48
CA ARG A 37 -17.23 8.63 -5.21
C ARG A 37 -17.93 8.85 -6.55
N PRO A 38 -19.07 8.19 -6.82
CA PRO A 38 -20.05 8.74 -7.75
C PRO A 38 -20.51 10.11 -7.21
N GLU A 39 -20.91 11.04 -8.09
CA GLU A 39 -21.67 12.21 -7.65
C GLU A 39 -22.99 11.73 -7.06
N GLU A 40 -23.10 11.72 -5.73
CA GLU A 40 -24.37 11.50 -5.04
C GLU A 40 -25.03 12.85 -4.73
N PRO A 41 -26.37 12.96 -4.86
CA PRO A 41 -27.11 14.15 -4.48
C PRO A 41 -27.00 14.42 -2.97
N LYS A 42 -26.95 15.70 -2.59
CA LYS A 42 -26.79 16.16 -1.20
C LYS A 42 -27.87 15.54 -0.28
N PRO A 43 -27.52 14.90 0.84
CA PRO A 43 -28.51 14.49 1.83
C PRO A 43 -29.03 15.71 2.60
N LYS A 44 -30.35 15.76 2.82
CA LYS A 44 -31.00 16.71 3.74
C LYS A 44 -30.66 16.33 5.19
N PRO A 45 -30.52 17.30 6.10
CA PRO A 45 -30.24 17.01 7.50
C PRO A 45 -31.51 16.53 8.20
N SER A 46 -31.46 15.34 8.81
CA SER A 46 -32.39 14.95 9.87
C SER A 46 -31.59 14.71 11.14
N SER A 47 -32.08 15.31 12.22
CA SER A 47 -31.54 15.32 13.58
C SER A 47 -31.68 13.96 14.28
N THR A 48 -31.01 13.89 15.44
CA THR A 48 -31.07 12.89 16.53
C THR A 48 -30.42 11.53 16.28
N ASP A 49 -29.22 11.34 16.85
CA ASP A 49 -28.98 10.15 17.68
C ASP A 49 -27.74 10.33 18.60
N THR A 50 -28.03 10.42 19.90
CA THR A 50 -27.07 10.42 21.00
C THR A 50 -26.91 8.99 21.51
N ASN A 51 -25.86 8.28 21.08
CA ASN A 51 -25.33 7.14 21.81
C ASN A 51 -23.84 6.90 21.45
N ALA A 52 -22.94 7.41 22.29
CA ALA A 52 -21.50 7.52 22.00
C ALA A 52 -20.67 6.26 22.34
N LEU A 53 -21.29 5.17 22.78
CA LEU A 53 -20.57 3.95 23.22
C LEU A 53 -20.82 2.70 22.35
N ASN A 54 -21.65 2.79 21.31
CA ASN A 54 -21.93 1.68 20.38
C ASN A 54 -21.76 2.05 18.90
N GLN A 55 -21.09 3.17 18.60
CA GLN A 55 -20.74 3.48 17.23
C GLN A 55 -19.57 2.58 16.82
N PRO A 56 -19.72 1.69 15.80
CA PRO A 56 -18.58 0.99 15.27
C PRO A 56 -17.55 2.05 14.83
N PRO A 57 -16.25 1.88 15.14
CA PRO A 57 -15.26 2.88 14.79
C PRO A 57 -15.38 3.17 13.30
N VAL A 58 -15.69 4.43 12.97
CA VAL A 58 -15.73 4.89 11.59
C VAL A 58 -14.39 4.47 10.98
N PRO A 59 -14.36 3.56 9.98
CA PRO A 59 -13.11 2.96 9.56
C PRO A 59 -12.25 4.08 9.00
N ARG A 60 -11.15 4.42 9.69
CA ARG A 60 -10.16 5.37 9.21
C ARG A 60 -9.44 4.69 8.04
N LYS A 61 -10.08 4.77 6.87
CA LYS A 61 -9.70 4.14 5.59
C LYS A 61 -8.25 4.44 5.25
N LYS A 62 -7.25 3.58 5.52
CA LYS A 62 -5.84 3.86 5.13
C LYS A 62 -4.92 2.65 5.32
N VAL A 63 -3.90 2.54 4.46
CA VAL A 63 -3.05 1.33 4.36
C VAL A 63 -1.73 1.54 5.10
N CYS A 64 -1.42 0.56 5.96
CA CYS A 64 -0.20 0.38 6.76
C CYS A 64 -0.02 1.31 7.96
N LEU A 65 0.15 2.63 7.76
CA LEU A 65 0.46 3.56 8.85
C LEU A 65 -0.75 4.34 9.37
N GLY A 66 -1.93 4.16 8.79
CA GLY A 66 -3.14 4.91 9.18
C GLY A 66 -3.10 6.41 8.86
N LEU A 67 -2.04 6.90 8.19
CA LEU A 67 -1.81 8.31 7.85
C LEU A 67 -2.91 8.87 6.95
N PRO A 68 -3.48 10.06 7.23
CA PRO A 68 -4.68 10.56 6.59
C PRO A 68 -4.60 10.77 5.07
N SER A 69 -3.39 10.97 4.54
CA SER A 69 -3.07 11.20 3.13
C SER A 69 -1.69 10.63 2.81
N THR A 70 -1.47 10.25 1.55
CA THR A 70 -0.16 9.79 1.03
C THR A 70 0.89 10.92 1.05
N THR A 71 0.44 12.17 1.10
CA THR A 71 1.29 13.36 1.22
C THR A 71 1.93 13.53 2.60
N GLN A 72 1.49 12.78 3.61
CA GLN A 72 2.11 12.81 4.95
C GLN A 72 3.21 11.77 5.13
N LEU A 73 3.38 10.85 4.17
CA LEU A 73 4.41 9.84 4.26
C LEU A 73 5.78 10.47 4.06
N THR A 74 6.68 10.23 5.01
CA THR A 74 8.06 10.70 4.98
C THR A 74 8.98 9.72 4.24
N LEU A 75 10.17 10.19 3.87
CA LEU A 75 11.21 9.34 3.28
C LEU A 75 11.68 8.25 4.24
N ASP A 76 11.83 8.57 5.53
CA ASP A 76 12.31 7.62 6.53
C ASP A 76 11.30 6.49 6.78
N GLU A 77 10.00 6.80 6.78
CA GLU A 77 8.94 5.78 6.83
C GLU A 77 8.97 4.88 5.59
N MET A 78 9.20 5.45 4.40
CA MET A 78 9.34 4.67 3.18
C MET A 78 10.60 3.78 3.19
N ILE A 79 11.73 4.29 3.69
CA ILE A 79 12.96 3.51 3.88
C ILE A 79 12.71 2.36 4.86
N HIS A 80 12.11 2.64 6.02
CA HIS A 80 11.79 1.62 7.02
C HIS A 80 10.94 0.48 6.43
N HIS A 81 9.86 0.84 5.72
CA HIS A 81 8.99 -0.14 5.09
C HIS A 81 9.68 -0.91 3.97
N SER A 82 10.43 -0.22 3.13
CA SER A 82 11.15 -0.85 2.03
C SER A 82 12.18 -1.86 2.56
N ARG A 83 12.94 -1.53 3.61
CA ARG A 83 13.85 -2.47 4.30
C ARG A 83 13.14 -3.73 4.78
N ALA A 84 11.93 -3.60 5.31
CA ALA A 84 11.15 -4.75 5.75
C ALA A 84 10.77 -5.66 4.58
N VAL A 85 10.43 -5.09 3.42
CA VAL A 85 10.15 -5.87 2.20
C VAL A 85 11.41 -6.53 1.65
N THR A 86 12.52 -5.79 1.55
CA THR A 86 13.77 -6.30 0.98
C THR A 86 14.27 -7.53 1.73
N ARG A 87 14.21 -7.52 3.07
CA ARG A 87 14.59 -8.69 3.89
C ARG A 87 13.72 -9.92 3.64
N GLY A 88 12.53 -9.74 3.09
CA GLY A 88 11.52 -10.76 2.94
C GLY A 88 11.11 -11.03 1.49
N THR A 89 11.81 -10.50 0.49
CA THR A 89 11.49 -10.78 -0.91
C THR A 89 12.61 -11.59 -1.54
N THR A 90 12.26 -12.58 -2.37
CA THR A 90 13.22 -13.25 -3.26
C THR A 90 13.07 -12.77 -4.71
N HIS A 91 12.24 -11.75 -4.95
CA HIS A 91 12.01 -11.20 -6.28
C HIS A 91 13.14 -10.24 -6.67
N PRO A 92 13.58 -10.23 -7.94
CA PRO A 92 14.77 -9.51 -8.36
C PRO A 92 14.56 -8.01 -8.59
N LEU A 93 13.31 -7.52 -8.58
CA LEU A 93 13.01 -6.10 -8.80
C LEU A 93 12.01 -5.59 -7.77
N LEU A 94 12.52 -4.85 -6.80
CA LEU A 94 11.80 -4.06 -5.81
C LEU A 94 11.87 -2.58 -6.18
N VAL A 95 10.70 -1.98 -6.39
CA VAL A 95 10.57 -0.55 -6.70
C VAL A 95 9.98 0.18 -5.50
N ALA A 96 10.63 1.21 -4.98
CA ALA A 96 10.07 2.05 -3.91
C ALA A 96 9.55 3.39 -4.44
N ASP A 97 8.39 3.84 -3.96
CA ASP A 97 7.92 5.19 -4.24
C ASP A 97 8.81 6.24 -3.59
N MET A 98 9.15 7.29 -4.35
CA MET A 98 9.61 8.53 -3.75
C MET A 98 8.40 9.28 -3.16
N PRO A 99 8.36 9.55 -1.83
CA PRO A 99 7.23 10.22 -1.21
C PRO A 99 7.08 11.68 -1.66
N PHE A 100 5.90 12.27 -1.42
CA PHE A 100 5.65 13.68 -1.74
C PHE A 100 6.66 14.60 -1.03
N GLY A 101 7.16 15.61 -1.75
CA GLY A 101 8.18 16.54 -1.27
C GLY A 101 9.61 16.01 -1.36
N SER A 102 9.82 14.72 -1.63
CA SER A 102 11.18 14.15 -1.69
C SER A 102 11.87 14.34 -3.04
N TYR A 103 11.15 14.69 -4.12
CA TYR A 103 11.73 14.80 -5.46
C TYR A 103 11.26 16.03 -6.25
N GLN A 104 10.22 16.73 -5.79
CA GLN A 104 9.62 17.88 -6.47
C GLN A 104 10.43 19.18 -6.26
N VAL A 105 11.27 19.25 -5.22
CA VAL A 105 12.00 20.47 -4.84
C VAL A 105 13.12 20.78 -5.83
N SER A 106 13.95 19.79 -6.15
CA SER A 106 15.02 19.89 -7.15
C SER A 106 15.49 18.50 -7.55
N SER A 107 16.11 18.39 -8.74
CA SER A 107 16.69 17.13 -9.22
C SER A 107 17.85 16.64 -8.34
N GLU A 108 18.61 17.57 -7.72
CA GLU A 108 19.66 17.25 -6.76
C GLU A 108 19.08 16.61 -5.48
N ARG A 109 18.03 17.22 -4.91
CA ARG A 109 17.39 16.68 -3.70
C ARG A 109 16.72 15.34 -4.00
N ALA A 110 16.13 15.19 -5.18
CA ALA A 110 15.61 13.91 -5.65
C ALA A 110 16.72 12.84 -5.70
N LEU A 111 17.89 13.16 -6.25
CA LEU A 111 19.02 12.25 -6.32
C LEU A 111 19.51 11.81 -4.94
N LEU A 112 19.72 12.75 -4.02
CA LEU A 112 20.14 12.43 -2.66
C LEU A 112 19.13 11.50 -1.97
N ASN A 113 17.83 11.79 -2.10
CA ASN A 113 16.78 10.98 -1.50
C ASN A 113 16.62 9.60 -2.16
N ALA A 114 16.78 9.51 -3.49
CA ALA A 114 16.78 8.25 -4.20
C ALA A 114 17.98 7.38 -3.78
N LEU A 115 19.17 7.96 -3.66
CA LEU A 115 20.36 7.26 -3.15
C LEU A 115 20.15 6.71 -1.74
N ARG A 116 19.41 7.41 -0.87
CA ARG A 116 19.03 6.87 0.44
C ARG A 116 18.14 5.64 0.31
N LEU A 117 17.13 5.64 -0.57
CA LEU A 117 16.30 4.45 -0.81
C LEU A 117 17.14 3.26 -1.32
N ILE A 118 18.05 3.49 -2.26
CA ILE A 118 18.93 2.42 -2.77
C ILE A 118 19.86 1.90 -1.67
N LYS A 119 20.55 2.78 -0.95
CA LYS A 119 21.61 2.38 0.01
C LYS A 119 21.06 1.88 1.33
N GLU A 120 20.05 2.55 1.89
CA GLU A 120 19.52 2.22 3.21
C GLU A 120 18.40 1.18 3.12
N ALA A 121 17.61 1.18 2.03
CA ALA A 121 16.51 0.25 1.84
C ALA A 121 16.78 -0.91 0.89
N HIS A 122 17.91 -0.88 0.17
CA HIS A 122 18.32 -1.95 -0.75
C HIS A 122 17.27 -2.23 -1.84
N VAL A 123 16.56 -1.21 -2.30
CA VAL A 123 15.65 -1.36 -3.45
C VAL A 123 16.43 -1.18 -4.75
N GLU A 124 15.99 -1.84 -5.82
CA GLU A 124 16.68 -1.77 -7.12
C GLU A 124 16.26 -0.55 -7.95
N ALA A 125 15.09 0.03 -7.66
CA ALA A 125 14.55 1.14 -8.43
C ALA A 125 13.64 2.06 -7.60
N VAL A 126 13.39 3.26 -8.12
CA VAL A 126 12.46 4.24 -7.53
C VAL A 126 11.29 4.56 -8.46
N LYS A 127 10.13 4.88 -7.88
CA LYS A 127 8.95 5.37 -8.62
C LYS A 127 8.61 6.82 -8.30
N LEU A 128 8.45 7.66 -9.33
CA LEU A 128 8.10 9.08 -9.20
C LEU A 128 6.76 9.38 -9.89
N GLU A 129 5.95 10.25 -9.28
CA GLU A 129 4.70 10.74 -9.86
C GLU A 129 4.89 12.12 -10.50
N GLY A 130 4.57 12.25 -11.78
CA GLY A 130 4.68 13.51 -12.51
C GLY A 130 4.50 13.30 -14.01
N GLY A 131 4.34 14.40 -14.73
CA GLY A 131 4.35 14.42 -16.19
C GLY A 131 5.69 14.93 -16.72
N ALA A 132 5.65 15.63 -17.87
CA ALA A 132 6.83 16.21 -18.48
C ALA A 132 7.60 17.16 -17.54
N GLU A 133 6.95 17.76 -16.55
CA GLU A 133 7.58 18.68 -15.60
C GLU A 133 8.65 18.02 -14.72
N ILE A 134 8.61 16.70 -14.53
CA ILE A 134 9.64 15.97 -13.75
C ILE A 134 10.68 15.27 -14.64
N ALA A 135 10.60 15.40 -15.97
CA ALA A 135 11.55 14.78 -16.90
C ALA A 135 13.02 15.14 -16.59
N PRO A 136 13.38 16.39 -16.22
CA PRO A 136 14.76 16.70 -15.82
C PRO A 136 15.21 15.94 -14.56
N THR A 137 14.31 15.71 -13.61
CA THR A 137 14.58 14.91 -12.41
C THR A 137 14.77 13.45 -12.77
N VAL A 138 13.89 12.88 -13.61
CA VAL A 138 14.02 11.48 -14.09
C VAL A 138 15.36 11.28 -14.79
N ARG A 139 15.71 12.17 -15.74
CA ARG A 139 16.99 12.16 -16.44
C ARG A 139 18.16 12.13 -15.45
N ARG A 140 18.16 13.05 -14.47
CA ARG A 140 19.24 13.17 -13.48
C ARG A 140 19.46 11.89 -12.66
N LEU A 141 18.38 11.20 -12.31
CA LEU A 141 18.41 9.93 -11.58
C LEU A 141 18.96 8.80 -12.47
N VAL A 142 18.47 8.71 -13.70
CA VAL A 142 18.89 7.70 -14.67
C VAL A 142 20.37 7.86 -15.03
N ASP A 143 20.83 9.10 -15.27
CA ASP A 143 22.24 9.41 -15.53
C ASP A 143 23.16 9.05 -14.35
N ALA A 144 22.62 9.03 -13.14
CA ALA A 144 23.33 8.56 -11.93
C ALA A 144 23.27 7.03 -11.75
N GLY A 145 22.68 6.29 -12.69
CA GLY A 145 22.55 4.83 -12.65
C GLY A 145 21.37 4.33 -11.81
N ILE A 146 20.40 5.18 -11.45
CA ILE A 146 19.22 4.78 -10.67
C ILE A 146 18.05 4.50 -11.63
N PRO A 147 17.55 3.25 -11.71
CA PRO A 147 16.38 2.94 -12.53
C PRO A 147 15.12 3.65 -12.01
N VAL A 148 14.40 4.31 -12.92
CA VAL A 148 13.17 5.05 -12.60
C VAL A 148 11.96 4.43 -13.28
N MET A 149 10.95 4.09 -12.48
CA MET A 149 9.59 3.86 -12.94
C MET A 149 8.82 5.18 -12.86
N ALA A 150 8.27 5.67 -13.97
CA ALA A 150 7.42 6.86 -13.95
C ALA A 150 5.97 6.51 -13.56
N HIS A 151 5.17 7.53 -13.25
CA HIS A 151 3.76 7.37 -12.92
C HIS A 151 2.92 8.56 -13.43
N ILE A 152 2.09 8.28 -14.43
CA ILE A 152 1.19 9.23 -15.09
C ILE A 152 -0.29 8.88 -14.87
N GLY A 153 -1.18 9.79 -15.29
CA GLY A 153 -2.61 9.67 -15.04
C GLY A 153 -2.96 10.26 -13.68
N LEU A 154 -3.78 9.57 -12.90
CA LEU A 154 -4.10 10.03 -11.57
C LEU A 154 -2.89 9.84 -10.64
N GLN A 155 -2.37 10.94 -10.11
CA GLN A 155 -1.22 10.98 -9.21
C GLN A 155 -1.71 11.24 -7.77
N PRO A 156 -1.83 10.21 -6.90
CA PRO A 156 -2.37 10.36 -5.55
C PRO A 156 -1.66 11.43 -4.70
N GLN A 157 -0.36 11.64 -4.91
CA GLN A 157 0.39 12.70 -4.19
C GLN A 157 -0.09 14.10 -4.56
N LYS A 158 -0.68 14.28 -5.74
CA LYS A 158 -1.26 15.53 -6.24
C LYS A 158 -2.79 15.55 -6.15
N HIS A 159 -3.41 14.68 -5.35
CA HIS A 159 -4.88 14.58 -5.29
C HIS A 159 -5.56 15.91 -4.93
N THR A 160 -4.95 16.76 -4.10
CA THR A 160 -5.51 18.07 -3.74
C THR A 160 -5.61 18.97 -4.97
N SER A 161 -4.55 19.09 -5.78
CA SER A 161 -4.58 19.88 -7.02
C SER A 161 -5.43 19.24 -8.12
N LEU A 162 -5.58 17.92 -8.11
CA LEU A 162 -6.43 17.18 -9.05
C LEU A 162 -7.92 17.15 -8.64
N SER A 163 -8.32 17.92 -7.63
CA SER A 163 -9.70 17.95 -7.11
C SER A 163 -10.21 16.56 -6.68
N GLY A 164 -9.33 15.77 -6.08
CA GLY A 164 -9.58 14.42 -5.58
C GLY A 164 -9.11 13.31 -6.51
N TYR A 165 -9.68 12.13 -6.31
CA TYR A 165 -9.31 10.90 -7.03
C TYR A 165 -10.21 10.69 -8.25
N LYS A 166 -9.99 11.52 -9.28
CA LYS A 166 -10.80 11.52 -10.52
C LYS A 166 -10.08 10.82 -11.66
N VAL A 167 -10.86 10.21 -12.55
CA VAL A 167 -10.35 9.64 -13.81
C VAL A 167 -9.73 10.74 -14.68
N GLN A 168 -8.54 10.50 -15.21
CA GLN A 168 -7.79 11.43 -16.07
C GLN A 168 -7.98 11.11 -17.56
N GLY A 169 -7.71 12.06 -18.45
CA GLY A 169 -7.77 11.81 -19.90
C GLY A 169 -9.19 11.75 -20.48
N ARG A 170 -10.16 12.44 -19.86
CA ARG A 170 -11.57 12.46 -20.32
C ARG A 170 -11.87 13.51 -21.40
N SER A 171 -10.96 14.47 -21.62
CA SER A 171 -11.03 15.44 -22.72
C SER A 171 -9.86 15.23 -23.67
N VAL A 172 -9.99 15.73 -24.90
CA VAL A 172 -8.92 15.66 -25.92
C VAL A 172 -7.63 16.29 -25.40
N GLU A 173 -7.71 17.44 -24.74
CA GLU A 173 -6.57 18.17 -24.19
C GLU A 173 -5.91 17.37 -23.07
N SER A 174 -6.70 16.79 -22.15
CA SER A 174 -6.17 15.97 -21.07
C SER A 174 -5.54 14.68 -21.58
N ALA A 175 -6.11 14.05 -22.61
CA ALA A 175 -5.55 12.84 -23.21
C ALA A 175 -4.24 13.15 -23.95
N ARG A 176 -4.19 14.25 -24.70
CA ARG A 176 -2.96 14.74 -25.37
C ARG A 176 -1.85 15.05 -24.38
N ARG A 177 -2.16 15.75 -23.28
CA ARG A 177 -1.19 16.01 -22.20
C ARG A 177 -0.63 14.71 -21.62
N LEU A 178 -1.50 13.73 -21.35
CA LEU A 178 -1.07 12.45 -20.78
C LEU A 178 -0.09 11.70 -21.70
N ILE A 179 -0.31 11.73 -23.02
CA ILE A 179 0.63 11.14 -23.99
C ILE A 179 1.94 11.91 -24.06
N HIS A 180 1.87 13.24 -24.10
CA HIS A 180 3.07 14.08 -24.05
C HIS A 180 3.91 13.80 -22.80
N ASP A 181 3.27 13.74 -21.63
CA ASP A 181 3.89 13.40 -20.36
C ASP A 181 4.55 12.01 -20.39
N ALA A 182 3.85 11.02 -20.95
CA ALA A 182 4.37 9.65 -21.09
C ALA A 182 5.64 9.60 -21.94
N LEU A 183 5.62 10.26 -23.10
CA LEU A 183 6.74 10.29 -24.05
C LEU A 183 7.93 11.07 -23.47
N ALA A 184 7.68 12.20 -22.79
CA ALA A 184 8.75 12.98 -22.15
C ALA A 184 9.46 12.19 -21.05
N LEU A 185 8.73 11.36 -20.29
CA LEU A 185 9.30 10.52 -19.25
C LEU A 185 10.05 9.30 -19.80
N GLU A 186 9.56 8.70 -20.88
CA GLU A 186 10.29 7.67 -21.63
C GLU A 186 11.59 8.25 -22.21
N GLU A 187 11.50 9.40 -22.87
CA GLU A 187 12.67 10.10 -23.41
C GLU A 187 13.66 10.36 -22.28
N ALA A 188 13.20 10.81 -21.10
CA ALA A 188 13.99 11.02 -19.87
C ALA A 188 14.72 9.76 -19.35
N GLY A 189 14.41 8.58 -19.87
CA GLY A 189 15.07 7.33 -19.53
C GLY A 189 14.34 6.48 -18.49
N ALA A 190 13.06 6.77 -18.19
CA ALA A 190 12.26 5.87 -17.36
C ALA A 190 12.21 4.48 -18.00
N PHE A 191 12.44 3.42 -17.23
CA PHE A 191 12.44 2.05 -17.77
C PHE A 191 11.04 1.45 -17.89
N SER A 192 10.05 2.04 -17.21
CA SER A 192 8.64 1.66 -17.25
C SER A 192 7.76 2.80 -16.73
N THR A 193 6.46 2.74 -17.02
CA THR A 193 5.51 3.77 -16.57
C THR A 193 4.24 3.14 -16.02
N VAL A 194 3.85 3.53 -14.80
CA VAL A 194 2.51 3.26 -14.28
C VAL A 194 1.51 4.20 -14.94
N VAL A 195 0.38 3.64 -15.39
CA VAL A 195 -0.75 4.37 -15.94
C VAL A 195 -1.96 4.16 -15.04
N GLU A 196 -2.41 5.21 -14.35
CA GLU A 196 -3.46 5.11 -13.33
C GLU A 196 -4.75 5.85 -13.68
N ALA A 197 -5.88 5.16 -13.50
CA ALA A 197 -7.23 5.69 -13.61
C ALA A 197 -7.48 6.53 -14.88
N VAL A 198 -7.25 5.93 -16.05
CA VAL A 198 -7.51 6.50 -17.38
C VAL A 198 -8.55 5.65 -18.13
N PRO A 199 -9.27 6.19 -19.13
CA PRO A 199 -10.07 5.40 -20.05
C PRO A 199 -9.25 4.25 -20.65
N ARG A 200 -9.85 3.06 -20.74
CA ARG A 200 -9.16 1.84 -21.19
C ARG A 200 -8.62 1.97 -22.63
N GLU A 201 -9.31 2.71 -23.49
CA GLU A 201 -8.90 3.02 -24.86
C GLU A 201 -7.64 3.90 -24.86
N LEU A 202 -7.58 4.89 -23.96
CA LEU A 202 -6.38 5.71 -23.77
C LEU A 202 -5.23 4.91 -23.18
N GLY A 203 -5.49 4.04 -22.19
CA GLY A 203 -4.46 3.16 -21.64
C GLY A 203 -3.85 2.21 -22.68
N LYS A 204 -4.68 1.67 -23.59
CA LYS A 204 -4.21 0.93 -24.77
C LYS A 204 -3.34 1.82 -25.66
N TYR A 205 -3.84 2.99 -26.04
CA TYR A 205 -3.11 3.92 -26.92
C TYR A 205 -1.75 4.33 -26.34
N VAL A 206 -1.66 4.71 -25.06
CA VAL A 206 -0.38 5.00 -24.38
C VAL A 206 0.59 3.82 -24.50
N THR A 207 0.10 2.60 -24.30
CA THR A 207 0.94 1.39 -24.36
C THR A 207 1.46 1.11 -25.76
N GLU A 208 0.68 1.43 -26.80
CA GLU A 208 1.09 1.27 -28.20
C GLU A 208 2.08 2.36 -28.66
N GLN A 209 2.10 3.51 -27.99
CA GLN A 209 3.03 4.61 -28.32
C GLN A 209 4.39 4.47 -27.63
N LEU A 210 4.45 3.87 -26.44
CA LEU A 210 5.69 3.72 -25.68
C LEU A 210 6.44 2.44 -26.08
N LYS A 211 7.78 2.52 -26.04
CA LYS A 211 8.70 1.39 -26.16
C LYS A 211 8.92 0.69 -24.81
N ILE A 212 8.75 1.42 -23.71
CA ILE A 212 8.89 0.89 -22.35
C ILE A 212 7.59 0.22 -21.85
N PRO A 213 7.66 -0.78 -20.96
CA PRO A 213 6.46 -1.42 -20.41
C PRO A 213 5.55 -0.45 -19.64
N THR A 214 4.25 -0.56 -19.88
CA THR A 214 3.22 0.14 -19.11
C THR A 214 2.61 -0.77 -18.04
N ILE A 215 2.44 -0.25 -16.82
CA ILE A 215 1.84 -0.96 -15.70
C ILE A 215 0.51 -0.30 -15.35
N GLY A 216 -0.60 -0.96 -15.69
CA GLY A 216 -1.94 -0.40 -15.52
C GLY A 216 -2.50 -0.58 -14.11
N ILE A 217 -3.20 0.44 -13.62
CA ILE A 217 -4.12 0.32 -12.48
C ILE A 217 -5.37 1.15 -12.79
N GLY A 218 -6.43 0.45 -13.18
CA GLY A 218 -7.62 1.12 -13.72
C GLY A 218 -7.37 1.81 -15.07
N ALA A 219 -6.45 1.27 -15.88
CA ALA A 219 -6.13 1.75 -17.24
C ALA A 219 -6.55 0.77 -18.35
N GLY A 220 -7.41 -0.20 -18.02
CA GLY A 220 -7.79 -1.28 -18.92
C GLY A 220 -6.78 -2.44 -18.97
N PRO A 221 -7.13 -3.53 -19.67
CA PRO A 221 -6.33 -4.76 -19.68
C PRO A 221 -5.16 -4.74 -20.66
N TRP A 222 -5.05 -3.73 -21.52
CA TRP A 222 -4.09 -3.68 -22.64
C TRP A 222 -2.74 -3.04 -22.31
N THR A 223 -2.50 -2.65 -21.06
CA THR A 223 -1.15 -2.32 -20.59
C THR A 223 -0.27 -3.57 -20.51
N SER A 224 1.05 -3.40 -20.55
CA SER A 224 2.03 -4.50 -20.54
C SER A 224 1.96 -5.37 -19.27
N GLY A 225 1.59 -4.75 -18.15
CA GLY A 225 1.32 -5.40 -16.87
C GLY A 225 0.23 -4.69 -16.07
N GLN A 226 -0.10 -5.23 -14.90
CA GLN A 226 -1.10 -4.67 -13.99
C GLN A 226 -0.54 -4.55 -12.58
N VAL A 227 -1.03 -3.57 -11.82
CA VAL A 227 -0.71 -3.42 -10.40
C VAL A 227 -1.97 -3.18 -9.57
N LEU A 228 -2.05 -3.77 -8.38
CA LEU A 228 -3.07 -3.48 -7.38
C LEU A 228 -2.45 -3.38 -5.99
N VAL A 229 -3.06 -2.55 -5.14
CA VAL A 229 -2.71 -2.47 -3.71
C VAL A 229 -3.06 -3.80 -3.05
N LEU A 230 -2.12 -4.41 -2.33
CA LEU A 230 -2.28 -5.76 -1.77
C LEU A 230 -3.52 -5.90 -0.88
N ASN A 231 -3.79 -4.90 -0.03
CA ASN A 231 -4.96 -4.90 0.84
C ASN A 231 -6.30 -4.83 0.06
N ASP A 232 -6.31 -4.16 -1.09
CA ASP A 232 -7.46 -4.10 -1.99
C ASP A 232 -7.68 -5.43 -2.70
N LEU A 233 -6.57 -6.04 -3.14
CA LEU A 233 -6.55 -7.36 -3.76
C LEU A 233 -7.03 -8.44 -2.79
N LEU A 234 -6.57 -8.44 -1.54
CA LEU A 234 -6.87 -9.45 -0.53
C LEU A 234 -8.13 -9.18 0.31
N GLY A 235 -8.76 -8.00 0.14
CA GLY A 235 -9.98 -7.66 0.86
C GLY A 235 -9.79 -7.64 2.38
N THR A 236 -8.74 -6.97 2.88
CA THR A 236 -8.43 -6.92 4.33
C THR A 236 -9.23 -5.88 5.11
N TRP A 237 -10.16 -5.18 4.43
CA TRP A 237 -10.89 -4.02 4.94
C TRP A 237 -12.34 -3.96 4.41
N SER A 238 -13.18 -3.17 5.09
CA SER A 238 -14.59 -2.92 4.70
C SER A 238 -14.82 -1.51 4.20
N GLY A 239 -15.68 -1.37 3.19
CA GLY A 239 -16.15 -0.08 2.68
C GLY A 239 -16.19 -0.03 1.15
N HIS A 240 -16.39 1.17 0.62
CA HIS A 240 -16.54 1.38 -0.81
C HIS A 240 -15.21 1.22 -1.55
N LYS A 241 -15.16 0.20 -2.39
CA LYS A 241 -14.02 -0.18 -3.24
C LYS A 241 -14.06 0.62 -4.56
N ALA A 242 -12.91 1.15 -5.01
CA ALA A 242 -12.81 1.76 -6.35
C ALA A 242 -13.25 0.79 -7.46
N LYS A 243 -13.85 1.36 -8.53
CA LYS A 243 -14.40 0.61 -9.66
C LYS A 243 -13.40 -0.38 -10.30
N PHE A 244 -12.13 0.00 -10.37
CA PHE A 244 -11.10 -0.82 -11.02
C PHE A 244 -10.55 -1.96 -10.15
N VAL A 245 -10.90 -2.02 -8.87
CA VAL A 245 -10.38 -3.06 -7.97
C VAL A 245 -11.22 -4.32 -8.09
N ARG A 246 -10.57 -5.47 -8.27
CA ARG A 246 -11.14 -6.79 -8.03
C ARG A 246 -10.55 -7.34 -6.72
N ARG A 247 -11.41 -7.84 -5.83
CA ARG A 247 -10.98 -8.64 -4.68
C ARG A 247 -10.75 -10.07 -5.15
N PHE A 248 -9.58 -10.60 -4.87
CA PHE A 248 -9.18 -11.98 -5.16
C PHE A 248 -9.22 -12.86 -3.92
N ALA A 249 -9.29 -12.25 -2.72
CA ALA A 249 -9.60 -12.92 -1.47
C ALA A 249 -10.44 -12.00 -0.57
N ASN A 250 -10.96 -12.55 0.53
CA ASN A 250 -11.64 -11.81 1.58
C ASN A 250 -11.04 -12.15 2.95
N LEU A 251 -9.81 -11.69 3.17
CA LEU A 251 -9.07 -11.99 4.39
C LEU A 251 -9.65 -11.30 5.63
N LYS A 252 -10.43 -10.24 5.45
CA LYS A 252 -11.12 -9.60 6.57
C LYS A 252 -12.02 -10.60 7.29
N ASP A 253 -12.89 -11.29 6.56
CA ASP A 253 -13.90 -12.15 7.20
C ASP A 253 -13.26 -13.40 7.80
N VAL A 254 -12.24 -13.95 7.16
CA VAL A 254 -11.43 -15.05 7.72
C VAL A 254 -10.75 -14.63 9.02
N ARG A 255 -10.11 -13.46 9.03
CA ARG A 255 -9.47 -12.89 10.23
C ARG A 255 -10.48 -12.65 11.34
N ASP A 256 -11.60 -12.00 11.03
CA ASP A 256 -12.59 -11.61 12.02
C ASP A 256 -13.25 -12.85 12.65
N ALA A 257 -13.51 -13.90 11.85
CA ALA A 257 -13.98 -15.17 12.37
C ALA A 257 -12.96 -15.82 13.33
N GLY A 258 -11.66 -15.81 13.00
CA GLY A 258 -10.62 -16.34 13.87
C GLY A 258 -10.49 -15.58 15.19
N ILE A 259 -10.53 -14.24 15.13
CA ILE A 259 -10.52 -13.38 16.34
C ILE A 259 -11.75 -13.65 17.20
N HIS A 260 -12.92 -13.82 16.59
CA HIS A 260 -14.15 -14.11 17.32
C HIS A 260 -14.06 -15.44 18.06
N LYS A 261 -13.65 -16.52 17.37
CA LYS A 261 -13.47 -17.85 17.96
C LYS A 261 -12.46 -17.85 19.11
N TYR A 262 -11.34 -17.14 18.95
CA TYR A 262 -10.38 -16.95 20.04
C TYR A 262 -11.02 -16.26 21.26
N ALA A 263 -11.76 -15.17 21.02
CA ALA A 263 -12.43 -14.45 22.10
C ALA A 263 -13.53 -15.27 22.79
N GLU A 264 -14.23 -16.14 22.05
CA GLU A 264 -15.18 -17.11 22.63
C GLU A 264 -14.45 -18.13 23.50
N ALA A 265 -13.39 -18.76 22.97
CA ALA A 265 -12.61 -19.77 23.67
C ALA A 265 -11.96 -19.26 24.97
N VAL A 266 -11.56 -17.99 25.01
CA VAL A 266 -11.07 -17.35 26.24
C VAL A 266 -12.21 -17.11 27.25
N ARG A 267 -13.39 -16.71 26.78
CA ARG A 267 -14.54 -16.40 27.66
C ARG A 267 -15.15 -17.64 28.28
N ASP A 268 -15.21 -18.73 27.54
CA ASP A 268 -15.72 -20.02 28.04
C ASP A 268 -14.62 -20.88 28.70
N GLN A 269 -13.39 -20.36 28.78
CA GLN A 269 -12.23 -21.01 29.36
C GLN A 269 -11.83 -22.33 28.68
N SER A 270 -12.28 -22.58 27.44
CA SER A 270 -11.77 -23.68 26.62
C SER A 270 -10.38 -23.42 26.05
N PHE A 271 -9.91 -22.17 26.06
CA PHE A 271 -8.54 -21.79 25.72
C PHE A 271 -7.88 -20.97 26.86
N PRO A 272 -6.62 -21.27 27.22
CA PRO A 272 -5.83 -22.43 26.75
C PRO A 272 -6.33 -23.75 27.34
N ASP A 273 -6.21 -24.83 26.56
CA ASP A 273 -6.44 -26.19 27.05
C ASP A 273 -5.42 -26.55 28.15
N PRO A 274 -5.86 -27.06 29.33
CA PRO A 274 -4.97 -27.37 30.43
C PRO A 274 -3.93 -28.47 30.16
N GLU A 275 -4.20 -29.37 29.21
CA GLU A 275 -3.37 -30.55 28.96
C GLU A 275 -2.41 -30.34 27.79
N THR A 276 -2.82 -29.60 26.77
CA THR A 276 -2.09 -29.47 25.50
C THR A 276 -1.52 -28.09 25.24
N GLU A 277 -2.05 -27.06 25.88
CA GLU A 277 -1.68 -25.65 25.67
C GLU A 277 -1.19 -24.96 26.95
N SER A 278 -1.05 -25.74 28.03
CA SER A 278 -0.60 -25.28 29.35
C SER A 278 0.52 -26.18 29.88
N TYR A 279 1.28 -25.66 30.84
CA TYR A 279 2.34 -26.41 31.51
C TYR A 279 1.88 -26.81 32.92
N THR A 280 2.18 -28.03 33.33
CA THR A 280 1.91 -28.52 34.69
C THR A 280 3.13 -28.31 35.60
N ILE A 281 2.88 -28.22 36.90
CA ILE A 281 3.92 -28.21 37.93
C ILE A 281 4.02 -29.60 38.57
N ASP A 282 5.24 -30.03 38.90
CA ASP A 282 5.44 -31.24 39.68
C ASP A 282 4.66 -31.12 41.01
N PRO A 283 3.77 -32.08 41.35
CA PRO A 283 2.94 -32.00 42.54
C PRO A 283 3.72 -31.76 43.85
N ARG A 284 4.93 -32.31 43.96
CA ARG A 284 5.79 -32.15 45.16
C ARG A 284 6.40 -30.75 45.25
N VAL A 285 6.63 -30.10 44.11
CA VAL A 285 7.07 -28.71 44.08
C VAL A 285 5.90 -27.80 44.46
N TRP A 286 4.70 -28.10 43.96
CA TRP A 286 3.49 -27.35 44.28
C TRP A 286 3.13 -27.39 45.76
N GLU A 287 3.18 -28.57 46.39
CA GLU A 287 2.91 -28.72 47.82
C GLU A 287 3.86 -27.88 48.68
N ARG A 288 5.17 -27.96 48.41
CA ARG A 288 6.17 -27.14 49.12
C ARG A 288 5.98 -25.64 48.92
N PHE A 289 5.49 -25.21 47.75
CA PHE A 289 5.15 -23.81 47.50
C PHE A 289 3.98 -23.37 48.38
N LEU A 290 2.91 -24.18 48.48
CA LEU A 290 1.76 -23.87 49.32
C LEU A 290 2.13 -23.80 50.81
N GLU A 291 2.97 -24.72 51.29
CA GLU A 291 3.51 -24.68 52.67
C GLU A 291 4.31 -23.39 52.95
N ALA A 292 5.09 -22.92 51.97
CA ALA A 292 5.87 -21.70 52.10
C ALA A 292 4.97 -20.45 52.16
N GLU A 293 3.94 -20.37 51.29
CA GLU A 293 3.01 -19.23 51.29
C GLU A 293 2.14 -19.17 52.56
N GLN A 294 1.77 -20.32 53.13
CA GLN A 294 1.08 -20.36 54.43
C GLN A 294 1.96 -19.83 55.57
N LYS A 295 3.26 -20.16 55.58
CA LYS A 295 4.22 -19.64 56.58
C LYS A 295 4.40 -18.12 56.47
N ASP A 296 4.32 -17.58 55.25
CA ASP A 296 4.41 -16.15 54.97
C ASP A 296 3.10 -15.38 55.23
N GLY A 297 2.05 -16.05 55.70
CA GLY A 297 0.75 -15.43 56.01
C GLY A 297 -0.07 -15.03 54.77
N ARG A 298 0.28 -15.54 53.58
CA ARG A 298 -0.41 -15.30 52.30
C ARG A 298 -1.31 -16.45 51.86
N GLY A 299 -1.61 -17.37 52.77
CA GLY A 299 -2.50 -18.50 52.49
C GLY A 299 -3.86 -18.05 51.97
N ILE A 300 -4.32 -18.68 50.90
CA ILE A 300 -5.67 -18.55 50.32
C ILE A 300 -6.65 -19.37 51.15
#